data_AF-B6DW94-F1
#
_entry.id   AF-B6DW94-F1
#
_cell.length_a   1.000
_cell.length_b   1.000
_cell.length_c   1.000
_cell.angle_alpha   90.00
_cell.angle_beta   90.00
_cell.angle_gamma   90.00
#
_symmetry.space_group_name_H-M   'P 1'
#
loop_
_entity.id
_entity.type
_entity.pdbx_description
1 polymer ?
#
loop_
_entity_poly.entity_id
_entity_poly.type
_entity_poly.pdbx_seq_one_letter_code
_entity_poly.pdbx_strand_id
1 'polypeptide(L)'
;YCKRLTSIPKLPPNLQHVDAHGCCSLKTVSNPLACLTTIQQIYSTFIFTNCNKLERSAKEEISSFAQRKCQLLLDAQKRCNVSSMISFSICCSISKIFVSICIFLCISLQGSDSEPLFSICFPGSELPSWFCHEAVGPVLELRMPPHWHENRLAGVALCAVVSFPKPEEHINCFSVKCTFKLEVKEGS
;
A
#
# COMPACT_ATOMS: atom_id res chain seq x y z
N TYR A 1 21.77 -4.60 -6.15
CA TYR A 1 20.96 -3.36 -6.29
C TYR A 1 21.53 -2.46 -7.37
N CYS A 2 20.66 -1.84 -8.17
CA CYS A 2 21.05 -0.93 -9.25
C CYS A 2 21.43 0.46 -8.69
N LYS A 3 22.71 0.63 -8.32
CA LYS A 3 23.20 1.88 -7.70
C LYS A 3 23.20 3.10 -8.62
N ARG A 4 23.06 2.92 -9.94
CA ARG A 4 23.03 4.00 -10.94
C ARG A 4 21.63 4.34 -11.46
N LEU A 5 20.62 3.57 -11.06
CA LEU A 5 19.25 3.82 -11.49
C LEU A 5 18.75 5.11 -10.86
N THR A 6 18.42 6.10 -11.67
CA THR A 6 17.95 7.43 -11.23
C THR A 6 16.47 7.64 -11.43
N SER A 7 15.86 6.92 -12.39
CA SER A 7 14.42 6.98 -12.67
C SER A 7 13.84 5.60 -12.99
N ILE A 8 12.57 5.40 -12.64
CA ILE A 8 11.78 4.26 -13.13
C ILE A 8 11.01 4.72 -14.37
N PRO A 9 11.18 4.07 -15.54
CA PRO A 9 10.41 4.40 -16.73
C PRO A 9 8.96 3.95 -16.58
N LYS A 10 8.11 4.41 -17.51
CA LYS A 10 6.72 3.94 -17.58
C LYS A 10 6.67 2.43 -17.66
N LEU A 11 6.03 1.83 -16.67
CA LEU A 11 5.99 0.40 -16.55
C LEU A 11 4.95 -0.21 -17.49
N PRO A 12 5.20 -1.42 -18.02
CA PRO A 12 4.22 -2.13 -18.81
C PRO A 12 2.97 -2.46 -17.96
N PRO A 13 1.78 -2.46 -18.57
CA PRO A 13 0.53 -2.43 -17.83
C PRO A 13 0.23 -3.75 -17.10
N ASN A 14 0.77 -4.89 -17.57
CA ASN A 14 0.58 -6.21 -16.96
C ASN A 14 1.70 -6.62 -15.99
N LEU A 15 2.54 -5.67 -15.56
CA LEU A 15 3.64 -5.97 -14.66
C LEU A 15 3.13 -6.25 -13.24
N GLN A 16 3.35 -7.47 -12.78
CA GLN A 16 2.91 -7.91 -11.45
C GLN A 16 3.97 -7.69 -10.37
N HIS A 17 5.25 -7.58 -10.72
CA HIS A 17 6.31 -7.47 -9.73
C HIS A 17 7.37 -6.46 -10.16
N VAL A 18 7.60 -5.46 -9.32
CA VAL A 18 8.71 -4.52 -9.43
C VAL A 18 9.50 -4.59 -8.14
N ASP A 19 10.76 -4.96 -8.25
CA ASP A 19 11.68 -4.90 -7.13
C ASP A 19 12.84 -3.95 -7.43
N ALA A 20 12.76 -2.76 -6.83
CA ALA A 20 13.78 -1.72 -6.90
C ALA A 20 14.46 -1.49 -5.53
N HIS A 21 14.40 -2.47 -4.62
CA HIS A 21 15.00 -2.29 -3.29
C HIS A 21 16.49 -1.96 -3.37
N GLY A 22 16.94 -1.07 -2.47
CA GLY A 22 18.34 -0.66 -2.37
C GLY A 22 18.85 0.17 -3.55
N CYS A 23 17.96 0.67 -4.43
CA CYS A 23 18.33 1.61 -5.50
C CYS A 23 18.55 3.02 -4.92
N CYS A 24 19.68 3.22 -4.23
CA CYS A 24 19.97 4.45 -3.47
C CYS A 24 20.08 5.73 -4.32
N SER A 25 20.23 5.62 -5.64
CA SER A 25 20.29 6.76 -6.57
C SER A 25 18.93 7.08 -7.19
N LEU A 26 17.90 6.29 -6.92
CA LEU A 26 16.58 6.45 -7.51
C LEU A 26 15.94 7.73 -6.97
N LYS A 27 15.55 8.62 -7.88
CA LYS A 27 14.96 9.93 -7.59
C LYS A 27 13.52 10.02 -8.06
N THR A 28 13.27 9.61 -9.30
CA THR A 28 12.00 9.86 -9.97
C THR A 28 11.34 8.57 -10.44
N VAL A 29 10.05 8.66 -10.68
CA VAL A 29 9.28 7.63 -11.38
C VAL A 29 8.50 8.30 -12.50
N SER A 30 8.12 7.55 -13.53
CA SER A 30 7.27 8.11 -14.58
C SER A 30 5.92 8.55 -14.02
N ASN A 31 5.33 9.56 -14.64
CA ASN A 31 3.96 9.99 -14.38
C ASN A 31 3.16 9.93 -15.70
N PRO A 32 2.22 8.98 -15.87
CA PRO A 32 1.80 7.98 -14.89
C PRO A 32 2.84 6.85 -14.70
N LEU A 33 2.87 6.23 -13.51
CA LEU A 33 3.76 5.09 -13.20
C LEU A 33 3.50 3.87 -14.11
N ALA A 34 2.22 3.54 -14.28
CA ALA A 34 1.74 2.56 -15.26
C ALA A 34 0.32 2.96 -15.72
N CYS A 35 -0.06 2.53 -16.93
CA CYS A 35 -1.45 2.64 -17.38
C CYS A 35 -2.26 1.47 -16.82
N LEU A 36 -3.31 1.78 -16.04
CA LEU A 36 -4.23 0.79 -15.51
C LEU A 36 -5.41 0.63 -16.49
N THR A 37 -5.51 -0.52 -17.14
CA THR A 37 -6.51 -0.81 -18.17
C THR A 37 -7.39 -2.02 -17.85
N THR A 38 -6.94 -2.95 -16.99
CA THR A 38 -7.70 -4.16 -16.65
C THR A 38 -7.57 -4.55 -15.18
N ILE A 39 -8.57 -5.28 -14.68
CA ILE A 39 -8.63 -5.78 -13.29
C ILE A 39 -7.47 -6.75 -12.98
N GLN A 40 -6.97 -7.47 -13.99
CA GLN A 40 -5.83 -8.38 -13.85
C GLN A 40 -4.56 -7.68 -13.33
N GLN A 41 -4.48 -6.37 -13.50
CA GLN A 41 -3.33 -5.55 -13.11
C GLN A 41 -3.40 -5.13 -11.65
N ILE A 42 -4.46 -5.49 -10.93
CA ILE A 42 -4.57 -5.24 -9.51
C ILE A 42 -3.52 -6.09 -8.79
N TYR A 43 -3.52 -7.42 -8.99
CA TYR A 43 -2.55 -8.37 -8.44
C TYR A 43 -1.11 -7.99 -8.76
N SER A 44 -0.44 -7.35 -7.79
CA SER A 44 0.93 -6.86 -8.00
C SER A 44 1.64 -6.45 -6.72
N THR A 45 2.98 -6.43 -6.78
CA THR A 45 3.87 -6.00 -5.71
C THR A 45 4.92 -5.03 -6.26
N PHE A 46 5.05 -3.87 -5.63
CA PHE A 46 6.06 -2.85 -5.98
C PHE A 46 6.90 -2.49 -4.76
N ILE A 47 8.21 -2.72 -4.85
CA ILE A 47 9.15 -2.60 -3.74
C ILE A 47 10.18 -1.50 -4.07
N PHE A 48 10.15 -0.41 -3.31
CA PHE A 48 11.10 0.71 -3.41
C PHE A 48 11.85 0.94 -2.09
N THR A 49 11.95 -0.08 -1.23
CA THR A 49 12.62 0.05 0.07
C THR A 49 14.08 0.49 -0.08
N ASN A 50 14.58 1.28 0.87
CA ASN A 50 15.93 1.85 0.83
C ASN A 50 16.25 2.77 -0.38
N CYS A 51 15.24 3.23 -1.12
CA CYS A 51 15.38 4.28 -2.16
C CYS A 51 15.35 5.69 -1.56
N ASN A 52 16.33 6.01 -0.73
CA ASN A 52 16.31 7.21 0.14
C ASN A 52 16.35 8.56 -0.61
N LYS A 53 16.70 8.56 -1.90
CA LYS A 53 16.74 9.77 -2.75
C LYS A 53 15.45 10.01 -3.53
N LEU A 54 14.40 9.20 -3.32
CA LEU A 54 13.10 9.42 -3.95
C LEU A 54 12.56 10.82 -3.62
N GLU A 55 12.28 11.57 -4.67
CA GLU A 55 11.76 12.92 -4.58
C GLU A 55 10.29 12.92 -4.12
N ARG A 56 9.81 14.05 -3.60
CA ARG A 56 8.43 14.20 -3.13
C ARG A 56 7.42 13.88 -4.23
N SER A 57 7.63 14.39 -5.43
CA SER A 57 6.78 14.14 -6.61
C SER A 57 6.67 12.64 -6.94
N ALA A 58 7.76 11.88 -6.77
CA ALA A 58 7.76 10.45 -7.00
C ALA A 58 6.95 9.70 -5.94
N LYS A 59 7.05 10.10 -4.66
CA LYS A 59 6.26 9.53 -3.56
C LYS A 59 4.77 9.82 -3.74
N GLU A 60 4.43 11.04 -4.15
CA GLU A 60 3.06 11.44 -4.46
C GLU A 60 2.50 10.62 -5.64
N GLU A 61 3.30 10.41 -6.70
CA GLU A 61 2.88 9.58 -7.83
C GLU A 61 2.69 8.11 -7.46
N ILE A 62 3.58 7.53 -6.64
CA ILE A 62 3.41 6.17 -6.13
C ILE A 62 2.15 6.05 -5.27
N SER A 63 1.87 7.05 -4.43
CA SER A 63 0.66 7.10 -3.59
C SER A 63 -0.61 7.24 -4.44
N SER A 64 -0.57 8.11 -5.45
CA SER A 64 -1.64 8.28 -6.45
C SER A 64 -1.85 7.01 -7.26
N PHE A 65 -0.79 6.28 -7.57
CA PHE A 65 -0.88 5.00 -8.26
C PHE A 65 -1.57 3.94 -7.39
N ALA A 66 -1.24 3.85 -6.09
CA ALA A 66 -1.94 3.00 -5.15
C ALA A 66 -3.45 3.34 -5.08
N GLN A 67 -3.78 4.64 -4.99
CA GLN A 67 -5.16 5.12 -4.98
C GLN A 67 -5.91 4.74 -6.25
N ARG A 68 -5.31 4.92 -7.43
CA ARG A 68 -5.93 4.55 -8.71
C ARG A 68 -6.17 3.04 -8.83
N LYS A 69 -5.29 2.19 -8.28
CA LYS A 69 -5.52 0.74 -8.21
C LYS A 69 -6.73 0.39 -7.33
N CYS A 70 -6.86 1.04 -6.19
CA CYS A 70 -8.03 0.93 -5.32
C CYS A 70 -9.31 1.42 -6.02
N GLN A 71 -9.24 2.52 -6.76
CA GLN A 71 -10.38 3.05 -7.52
C GLN A 71 -10.82 2.08 -8.63
N LEU A 72 -9.86 1.49 -9.35
CA LEU A 72 -10.14 0.50 -10.40
C LEU A 72 -10.86 -0.73 -9.85
N LEU A 73 -10.49 -1.18 -8.64
CA LEU A 73 -11.20 -2.24 -7.93
C LEU A 73 -12.66 -1.87 -7.65
N LEU A 74 -12.90 -0.65 -7.16
CA LEU A 74 -14.24 -0.15 -6.91
C LEU A 74 -15.06 -0.05 -8.20
N ASP A 75 -14.47 0.48 -9.28
CA ASP A 75 -15.15 0.67 -10.56
C ASP A 75 -15.46 -0.65 -11.29
N ALA A 76 -14.57 -1.64 -11.17
CA ALA A 76 -14.83 -3.01 -11.62
C ALA A 76 -16.05 -3.64 -10.93
N GLN A 77 -16.25 -3.29 -9.66
CA GLN A 77 -17.33 -3.82 -8.83
C GLN A 77 -18.65 -3.03 -8.97
N LYS A 78 -18.62 -1.82 -9.54
CA LYS A 78 -19.81 -0.97 -9.84
C LYS A 78 -20.80 -1.57 -10.85
N ARG A 79 -20.68 -2.84 -11.25
CA ARG A 79 -21.82 -3.57 -11.85
C ARG A 79 -22.92 -3.92 -10.85
N CYS A 80 -22.75 -3.64 -9.55
CA CYS A 80 -23.83 -3.62 -8.56
C CYS A 80 -23.56 -2.52 -7.51
N ASN A 81 -24.64 -1.89 -7.05
CA ASN A 81 -24.69 -0.67 -6.21
C ASN A 81 -23.71 -0.62 -5.02
N VAL A 82 -23.04 0.55 -4.92
CA VAL A 82 -22.36 1.16 -3.75
C VAL A 82 -21.34 0.28 -2.99
N SER A 83 -20.20 -0.04 -3.61
CA SER A 83 -19.04 -0.53 -2.86
C SER A 83 -18.21 0.65 -2.34
N SER A 84 -18.13 0.81 -1.02
CA SER A 84 -17.12 1.66 -0.38
C SER A 84 -15.85 0.82 -0.13
N MET A 85 -14.67 1.41 -0.19
CA MET A 85 -13.46 0.79 0.36
C MET A 85 -13.14 1.54 1.63
N ILE A 86 -12.94 0.84 2.75
CA ILE A 86 -12.58 1.53 3.99
C ILE A 86 -11.06 1.67 4.03
N SER A 87 -10.59 2.90 4.16
CA SER A 87 -9.17 3.25 4.17
C SER A 87 -8.73 3.47 5.62
N PHE A 88 -7.78 2.68 6.10
CA PHE A 88 -7.18 2.85 7.43
C PHE A 88 -5.69 3.03 7.40
N SER A 89 -5.17 3.73 8.41
CA SER A 89 -3.75 3.87 8.61
C SER A 89 -3.26 3.43 9.98
N ILE A 90 -2.04 2.88 10.02
CA ILE A 90 -1.27 2.59 11.22
C ILE A 90 -0.01 3.46 11.26
N CYS A 91 0.15 4.23 12.33
CA CYS A 91 1.40 4.90 12.67
C CYS A 91 2.10 4.17 13.83
N CYS A 92 3.18 3.44 13.55
CA CYS A 92 4.04 2.87 14.59
C CYS A 92 5.16 3.87 14.92
N SER A 93 4.86 4.88 15.73
CA SER A 93 5.84 5.88 16.17
C SER A 93 6.58 5.45 17.43
N ILE A 94 7.90 5.26 17.33
CA ILE A 94 8.86 5.45 18.42
C ILE A 94 9.89 6.48 17.91
N SER A 95 10.35 7.39 18.76
CA SER A 95 10.97 8.67 18.35
C SER A 95 12.48 8.60 18.01
N LYS A 96 12.84 9.40 16.99
CA LYS A 96 14.16 9.88 16.48
C LYS A 96 15.07 8.93 15.65
N ILE A 97 15.16 9.30 14.37
CA ILE A 97 15.98 8.76 13.26
C ILE A 97 15.50 7.40 12.75
N PHE A 98 14.36 7.43 12.05
CA PHE A 98 13.71 6.24 11.50
C PHE A 98 13.64 6.26 9.97
N VAL A 99 13.85 5.11 9.32
CA VAL A 99 13.40 4.91 7.94
C VAL A 99 11.92 4.59 8.02
N SER A 100 11.08 5.54 7.58
CA SER A 100 9.64 5.32 7.51
C SER A 100 9.31 4.66 6.16
N ILE A 101 8.57 3.56 6.19
CA ILE A 101 8.04 2.88 5.00
C ILE A 101 6.53 3.02 4.98
N CYS A 102 5.99 3.60 3.91
CA CYS A 102 4.56 3.57 3.61
C CYS A 102 4.26 2.24 2.91
N ILE A 103 3.36 1.43 3.47
CA ILE A 103 2.91 0.16 2.88
C ILE A 103 1.44 0.26 2.53
N PHE A 104 1.08 0.09 1.26
CA PHE A 104 -0.30 0.05 0.82
C PHE A 104 -0.74 -1.38 0.62
N LEU A 105 -1.83 -1.78 1.25
CA LEU A 105 -2.45 -3.09 1.05
C LEU A 105 -3.90 -2.89 0.69
N CYS A 106 -4.37 -3.60 -0.33
CA CYS A 106 -5.79 -3.71 -0.60
C CYS A 106 -6.19 -5.17 -0.44
N ILE A 107 -7.22 -5.46 0.36
CA ILE A 107 -7.63 -6.82 0.70
C ILE A 107 -9.09 -7.00 0.29
N SER A 108 -9.38 -8.06 -0.47
CA SER A 108 -10.76 -8.43 -0.80
C SER A 108 -11.43 -9.09 0.39
N LEU A 109 -12.68 -8.75 0.66
CA LEU A 109 -13.49 -9.40 1.72
C LEU A 109 -14.36 -10.55 1.18
N GLN A 110 -14.27 -10.87 -0.12
CA GLN A 110 -15.11 -11.88 -0.80
C GLN A 110 -14.41 -13.23 -1.03
N GLY A 111 -13.23 -13.47 -0.45
CA GLY A 111 -12.44 -14.70 -0.65
C GLY A 111 -12.05 -15.40 0.66
N SER A 112 -11.75 -16.70 0.58
CA SER A 112 -11.26 -17.52 1.69
C SER A 112 -9.80 -17.25 2.07
N ASP A 113 -9.03 -16.62 1.17
CA ASP A 113 -7.61 -16.32 1.35
C ASP A 113 -7.39 -14.81 1.55
N SER A 114 -6.72 -14.47 2.65
CA SER A 114 -6.46 -13.11 3.12
C SER A 114 -5.21 -12.46 2.48
N GLU A 115 -4.90 -12.78 1.23
CA GLU A 115 -3.73 -12.22 0.53
C GLU A 115 -4.06 -10.84 -0.05
N PRO A 116 -3.12 -9.88 0.00
CA PRO A 116 -3.35 -8.55 -0.54
C PRO A 116 -3.48 -8.62 -2.06
N LEU A 117 -4.53 -8.00 -2.58
CA LEU A 117 -4.74 -7.73 -3.99
C LEU A 117 -3.57 -6.94 -4.57
N PHE A 118 -2.95 -6.06 -3.81
CA PHE A 118 -1.65 -5.50 -4.17
C PHE A 118 -0.89 -4.99 -2.96
N SER A 119 0.44 -4.90 -3.11
CA SER A 119 1.33 -4.28 -2.14
C SER A 119 2.25 -3.25 -2.79
N ILE A 120 2.40 -2.08 -2.18
CA ILE A 120 3.37 -1.07 -2.60
C ILE A 120 4.11 -0.56 -1.38
N CYS A 121 5.44 -0.55 -1.40
CA CYS A 121 6.25 -0.01 -0.31
C CYS A 121 7.35 0.95 -0.77
N PHE A 122 7.49 2.08 -0.09
CA PHE A 122 8.52 3.09 -0.39
C PHE A 122 8.92 3.93 0.85
N PRO A 123 10.11 4.55 0.85
CA PRO A 123 10.53 5.50 1.88
C PRO A 123 9.60 6.72 1.98
N GLY A 124 8.83 6.80 3.05
CA GLY A 124 7.88 7.88 3.32
C GLY A 124 7.44 7.86 4.77
N SER A 125 7.31 9.06 5.36
CA SER A 125 6.90 9.27 6.76
C SER A 125 5.50 9.87 6.89
N GLU A 126 4.86 10.13 5.76
CA GLU A 126 3.57 10.81 5.69
C GLU A 126 2.52 9.85 5.17
N LEU A 127 1.33 9.96 5.75
CA LEU A 127 0.16 9.23 5.30
C LEU A 127 -0.52 10.01 4.17
N PRO A 128 -0.97 9.33 3.11
CA PRO A 128 -1.75 10.00 2.08
C PRO A 128 -3.09 10.50 2.63
N SER A 129 -3.51 11.68 2.18
CA SER A 129 -4.75 12.33 2.60
C SER A 129 -6.04 11.59 2.20
N TRP A 130 -5.95 10.56 1.35
CA TRP A 130 -7.11 9.76 0.95
C TRP A 130 -7.47 8.64 1.94
N PHE A 131 -6.70 8.48 3.03
CA PHE A 131 -7.10 7.67 4.19
C PHE A 131 -7.99 8.48 5.13
N CYS A 132 -9.12 7.89 5.53
CA CYS A 132 -10.13 8.57 6.34
C CYS A 132 -10.11 8.18 7.82
N HIS A 133 -9.36 7.13 8.18
CA HIS A 133 -9.22 6.66 9.55
C HIS A 133 -7.74 6.42 9.87
N GLU A 134 -7.30 6.90 11.02
CA GLU A 134 -5.93 6.79 11.49
C GLU A 134 -5.91 6.17 12.89
N ALA A 135 -4.94 5.28 13.13
CA ALA A 135 -4.65 4.75 14.44
C ALA A 135 -3.14 4.72 14.69
N VAL A 136 -2.75 4.78 15.95
CA VAL A 136 -1.35 4.67 16.39
C VAL A 136 -1.20 3.35 17.14
N GLY A 137 -0.17 2.57 16.79
CA GLY A 137 0.14 1.30 17.46
C GLY A 137 0.24 0.11 16.51
N PRO A 138 0.64 -1.08 17.01
CA PRO A 138 0.93 -2.24 16.17
C PRO A 138 -0.32 -3.00 15.69
N VAL A 139 -1.48 -2.70 16.27
CA VAL A 139 -2.75 -3.36 15.99
C VAL A 139 -3.78 -2.30 15.63
N LEU A 140 -4.51 -2.54 14.55
CA LEU A 140 -5.62 -1.71 14.11
C LEU A 140 -6.92 -2.51 14.31
N GLU A 141 -7.73 -2.08 15.26
CA GLU A 141 -9.05 -2.67 15.47
C GLU A 141 -10.09 -1.97 14.60
N LEU A 142 -10.75 -2.77 13.77
CA LEU A 142 -11.68 -2.29 12.75
C LEU A 142 -13.10 -2.63 13.12
N ARG A 143 -13.90 -1.61 13.42
CA ARG A 143 -15.35 -1.77 13.56
C ARG A 143 -15.97 -1.63 12.18
N MET A 144 -16.42 -2.76 11.64
CA MET A 144 -17.14 -2.76 10.37
C MET A 144 -18.48 -2.03 10.54
N PRO A 145 -18.93 -1.25 9.53
CA PRO A 145 -20.27 -0.68 9.55
C PRO A 145 -21.33 -1.76 9.72
N PRO A 146 -22.46 -1.46 10.40
CA PRO A 146 -23.59 -2.37 10.40
C PRO A 146 -24.00 -2.68 8.95
N HIS A 147 -24.34 -3.94 8.67
CA HIS A 147 -24.71 -4.44 7.34
C HIS A 147 -23.61 -4.38 6.26
N TRP A 148 -22.31 -4.39 6.62
CA TRP A 148 -21.22 -4.35 5.64
C TRP A 148 -21.27 -5.47 4.58
N HIS A 149 -21.77 -6.64 4.95
CA HIS A 149 -21.91 -7.80 4.07
C HIS A 149 -23.03 -7.59 3.03
N GLU A 150 -24.12 -6.94 3.44
CA GLU A 150 -25.23 -6.57 2.55
C GLU A 150 -24.83 -5.42 1.62
N ASN A 151 -24.00 -4.50 2.11
CA ASN A 151 -23.44 -3.37 1.36
C ASN A 151 -22.30 -3.75 0.39
N ARG A 152 -22.02 -5.06 0.23
CA ARG A 152 -21.05 -5.59 -0.74
C ARG A 152 -19.68 -4.88 -0.73
N LEU A 153 -19.17 -4.60 0.46
CA LEU A 153 -17.85 -3.98 0.63
C LEU A 153 -16.79 -4.77 -0.19
N ALA A 154 -16.18 -4.13 -1.19
CA ALA A 154 -15.17 -4.74 -2.06
C ALA A 154 -13.92 -5.18 -1.29
N GLY A 155 -13.54 -4.39 -0.31
CA GLY A 155 -12.27 -4.57 0.37
C GLY A 155 -11.92 -3.44 1.32
N VAL A 156 -10.73 -3.59 1.91
CA VAL A 156 -10.13 -2.62 2.83
C VAL A 156 -8.80 -2.18 2.24
N ALA A 157 -8.54 -0.87 2.24
CA ALA A 157 -7.20 -0.34 2.00
C ALA A 157 -6.52 -0.02 3.33
N LEU A 158 -5.27 -0.46 3.48
CA LEU A 158 -4.46 -0.22 4.67
C LEU A 158 -3.20 0.53 4.24
N CYS A 159 -2.84 1.58 4.99
CA CYS A 159 -1.54 2.25 4.91
C CYS A 159 -0.81 2.18 6.24
N ALA A 160 0.30 1.45 6.32
CA ALA A 160 1.15 1.46 7.51
C ALA A 160 2.37 2.34 7.28
N VAL A 161 2.69 3.21 8.23
CA VAL A 161 3.99 3.86 8.36
C VAL A 161 4.75 3.14 9.46
N VAL A 162 5.78 2.40 9.05
CA VAL A 162 6.63 1.65 9.97
C VAL A 162 8.01 2.30 10.00
N SER A 163 8.49 2.53 11.22
CA SER A 163 9.73 3.20 11.50
C SER A 163 10.73 2.19 12.08
N PHE A 164 11.90 2.05 11.44
CA PHE A 164 13.03 1.25 11.94
C PHE A 164 14.19 2.11 12.46
N PRO A 165 14.84 1.75 13.59
CA PRO A 165 16.06 2.41 14.02
C PRO A 165 17.13 2.24 12.93
N LYS A 166 17.86 3.30 12.59
CA LYS A 166 18.99 3.19 11.65
C LYS A 166 20.04 2.23 12.22
N PRO A 167 20.35 1.09 11.57
CA PRO A 167 21.46 0.26 11.97
C PRO A 167 22.76 0.93 11.51
N GLU A 168 23.80 0.87 12.33
CA GLU A 168 25.13 1.31 11.92
C GLU A 168 25.66 0.46 10.75
N GLU A 169 25.25 -0.81 10.59
CA GLU A 169 25.67 -1.65 9.47
C GLU A 169 24.60 -2.70 9.06
N HIS A 170 24.38 -2.83 7.74
CA HIS A 170 23.90 -4.01 7.01
C HIS A 170 22.61 -4.77 7.45
N ILE A 171 21.45 -4.09 7.62
CA ILE A 171 20.16 -4.80 7.44
C ILE A 171 19.83 -4.82 5.94
N ASN A 172 20.18 -5.93 5.28
CA ASN A 172 20.03 -6.09 3.83
C ASN A 172 18.60 -6.44 3.35
N CYS A 173 17.67 -6.76 4.25
CA CYS A 173 16.26 -6.91 3.92
C CYS A 173 15.45 -6.98 5.21
N PHE A 174 14.43 -6.15 5.36
CA PHE A 174 13.39 -6.38 6.38
C PHE A 174 12.06 -6.59 5.65
N SER A 175 11.34 -7.63 6.05
CA SER A 175 10.00 -7.91 5.56
C SER A 175 9.01 -7.40 6.60
N VAL A 176 8.10 -6.55 6.17
CA VAL A 176 6.95 -6.15 6.99
C VAL A 176 5.77 -7.00 6.56
N LYS A 177 5.34 -7.90 7.44
CA LYS A 177 4.12 -8.68 7.25
C LYS A 177 2.98 -8.00 8.00
N CYS A 178 2.05 -7.39 7.26
CA CYS A 178 0.77 -6.99 7.82
C CYS A 178 -0.19 -8.19 7.71
N THR A 179 -0.74 -8.63 8.83
CA THR A 179 -1.75 -9.70 8.84
C THR A 179 -3.10 -9.05 9.10
N PHE A 180 -4.07 -9.31 8.22
CA PHE A 180 -5.46 -8.93 8.43
C PHE A 180 -6.23 -10.13 8.94
N LYS A 181 -6.93 -9.98 10.06
CA LYS A 181 -7.86 -10.97 10.58
C LYS A 181 -9.23 -10.31 10.69
N LEU A 182 -10.21 -10.91 10.03
CA LEU A 182 -11.60 -10.52 10.18
C LEU A 182 -12.25 -11.43 11.23
N GLU A 183 -12.62 -10.87 12.37
CA GLU A 183 -13.43 -11.57 13.38
C GLU A 183 -14.85 -11.02 13.33
N VAL A 184 -15.79 -11.83 12.84
CA VAL A 184 -17.22 -11.48 12.88
C VAL A 184 -17.75 -11.92 14.24
N LYS A 185 -18.02 -10.97 15.13
CA LYS A 185 -18.82 -11.24 16.33
C LYS A 185 -20.28 -11.20 15.94
N GLU A 186 -20.91 -12.36 15.77
CA GLU A 186 -22.37 -12.45 15.72
C GLU A 186 -22.91 -11.99 17.09
N GLY A 187 -23.68 -10.90 17.07
CA GLY A 187 -24.38 -10.42 18.26
C GLY A 187 -25.49 -11.41 18.62
N SER A 188 -25.47 -11.88 19.87
CA SER A 188 -26.55 -12.64 20.51
C SER A 188 -27.77 -11.77 20.79
#